data_AF-A0A257JAM3-F1
#
_entry.id   AF-A0A257JAM3-F1
#
_cell.length_a   1.000
_cell.length_b   1.000
_cell.length_c   1.000
_cell.angle_alpha   90.00
_cell.angle_beta   90.00
_cell.angle_gamma   90.00
#
_symmetry.space_group_name_H-M   'P 1'
#
loop_
_entity.id
_entity.type
_entity.pdbx_description
1 polymer ?
#
loop_
_entity_poly.entity_id
_entity_poly.type
_entity_poly.pdbx_seq_one_letter_code
_entity_poly.pdbx_strand_id
1 'polypeptide(L)'
;MKTLLPPGTASAALAACTDVAALACGWWLIGLSAVTCIEMLGRKLFGFSLQGVDEVGAYTYAVVGSIGFAHTLVTRSHTRVDFLVSRFSPRVRSVLNLVAIVSLAALAVLCLWRGLHVVLESIDMRSTAATPLATPMWIPQAVWLAG
;
A
#
# COMPACT_ATOMS: atom_id res chain seq x y z
N MET A 1 4.07 -20.53 -2.28
CA MET A 1 2.78 -19.83 -2.50
C MET A 1 2.45 -19.90 -4.00
N LYS A 2 1.17 -19.96 -4.40
CA LYS A 2 0.79 -19.99 -5.82
C LYS A 2 0.91 -18.58 -6.40
N THR A 3 1.99 -18.29 -7.11
CA THR A 3 2.20 -16.98 -7.75
C THR A 3 1.30 -16.83 -8.97
N LEU A 4 0.87 -15.59 -9.26
CA LEU A 4 0.12 -15.28 -10.48
C LEU A 4 0.99 -15.27 -11.74
N LEU A 5 2.30 -15.06 -11.57
CA LEU A 5 3.23 -14.78 -12.65
C LEU A 5 3.65 -16.06 -13.41
N PRO A 6 3.85 -15.99 -14.74
CA PRO A 6 4.36 -17.11 -15.53
C PRO A 6 5.81 -17.43 -15.14
N PRO A 7 6.26 -18.68 -15.31
CA PRO A 7 7.65 -19.05 -15.01
C PRO A 7 8.63 -18.27 -15.90
N GLY A 8 9.55 -17.53 -15.29
CA GLY A 8 10.55 -16.70 -15.97
C GLY A 8 11.40 -15.91 -14.99
N THR A 9 12.57 -15.44 -15.44
CA THR A 9 13.52 -14.66 -14.61
C THR A 9 12.95 -13.32 -14.19
N ALA A 10 12.25 -12.62 -15.10
CA ALA A 10 11.56 -11.36 -14.80
C ALA A 10 10.46 -11.53 -13.75
N SER A 11 9.67 -12.60 -13.84
CA SER A 11 8.64 -12.94 -12.86
C SER A 11 9.22 -13.24 -11.47
N ALA A 12 10.35 -13.95 -11.43
CA ALA A 12 11.04 -14.25 -10.18
C ALA A 12 11.60 -12.98 -9.53
N ALA A 13 12.17 -12.07 -10.33
CA ALA A 13 12.66 -10.79 -9.85
C ALA A 13 11.52 -9.91 -9.30
N LEU A 14 10.38 -9.86 -9.99
CA LEU A 14 9.21 -9.10 -9.53
C LEU A 14 8.66 -9.64 -8.22
N ALA A 15 8.53 -10.97 -8.09
CA ALA A 15 8.10 -11.60 -6.84
C ALA A 15 9.06 -11.30 -5.69
N ALA A 16 10.37 -11.44 -5.90
CA ALA A 16 11.37 -11.11 -4.90
C ALA A 16 11.31 -9.64 -4.48
N CYS A 17 11.10 -8.72 -5.44
CA CYS A 17 10.96 -7.30 -5.15
C CYS A 17 9.74 -7.01 -4.26
N THR A 18 8.57 -7.58 -4.60
CA THR A 18 7.36 -7.39 -3.78
C THR A 18 7.48 -8.01 -2.40
N ASP A 19 8.16 -9.16 -2.27
CA ASP A 19 8.35 -9.84 -0.99
C ASP A 19 9.28 -9.04 -0.07
N VAL A 20 10.40 -8.54 -0.60
CA VAL A 20 11.34 -7.70 0.14
C VAL A 20 10.68 -6.38 0.55
N ALA A 21 9.94 -5.74 -0.35
CA ALA A 21 9.21 -4.51 -0.04
C ALA A 21 8.16 -4.72 1.06
N ALA A 22 7.41 -5.84 1.01
CA ALA A 22 6.44 -6.19 2.03
C ALA A 22 7.09 -6.46 3.40
N LEU A 23 8.24 -7.15 3.42
CA LEU A 23 9.00 -7.38 4.66
C LEU A 23 9.55 -6.08 5.25
N ALA A 24 10.09 -5.18 4.41
CA ALA A 24 10.55 -3.87 4.84
C ALA A 24 9.41 -3.04 5.44
N CYS A 25 8.23 -3.05 4.81
CA CYS A 25 7.01 -2.44 5.35
C CYS A 25 6.62 -3.03 6.70
N GLY A 26 6.69 -4.36 6.85
CA GLY A 26 6.40 -5.04 8.11
C GLY A 26 7.32 -4.60 9.26
N TRP A 27 8.63 -4.57 9.01
CA TRP A 27 9.60 -4.07 10.00
C TRP A 27 9.40 -2.60 10.34
N TRP A 28 9.10 -1.78 9.35
CA TRP A 28 8.77 -0.37 9.54
C TRP A 28 7.52 -0.16 10.40
N LEU A 29 6.46 -0.94 10.17
CA LEU A 29 5.24 -0.89 10.99
C LEU A 29 5.50 -1.26 12.45
N ILE A 30 6.35 -2.26 12.71
CA ILE A 30 6.76 -2.60 14.08
C ILE A 30 7.45 -1.41 14.72
N GLY A 31 8.43 -0.80 14.03
CA GLY A 31 9.11 0.39 14.52
C GLY A 31 8.15 1.56 14.79
N LEU A 32 7.27 1.87 13.84
CA LEU A 32 6.27 2.93 13.98
C LEU A 32 5.34 2.66 15.17
N SER A 33 4.85 1.43 15.34
CA SER A 33 3.99 1.07 16.47
C SER A 33 4.67 1.28 17.83
N ALA A 34 5.96 0.96 17.93
CA ALA A 34 6.73 1.23 19.14
C ALA A 34 6.85 2.74 19.39
N VAL A 35 7.11 3.54 18.36
CA VAL A 35 7.17 5.00 18.45
C VAL A 35 5.82 5.59 18.85
N THR A 36 4.71 5.14 18.27
CA THR A 36 3.36 5.56 18.66
C THR A 36 3.05 5.22 20.11
N CYS A 37 3.44 4.03 20.58
CA CYS A 37 3.32 3.68 22.00
C CYS A 37 4.14 4.60 22.91
N ILE A 38 5.39 4.88 22.55
CA ILE A 38 6.25 5.81 23.30
C ILE A 38 5.63 7.21 23.33
N GLU A 39 5.10 7.68 22.21
CA GLU A 39 4.42 8.97 22.14
C GLU A 39 3.21 9.01 23.07
N MET A 40 2.32 8.01 22.99
CA MET A 40 1.11 7.96 23.81
C MET A 40 1.44 7.92 25.30
N LEU A 41 2.46 7.15 25.69
CA LEU A 41 2.94 7.07 27.07
C LEU A 41 3.65 8.36 27.51
N GLY A 42 4.51 8.92 26.66
CA GLY A 42 5.19 10.20 26.86
C GLY A 42 4.22 11.32 27.17
N ARG A 43 3.17 11.40 26.37
CA ARG A 43 2.11 12.40 26.49
C ARG A 43 1.31 12.23 27.78
N LYS A 44 0.97 10.99 28.15
CA LYS A 44 0.15 10.70 29.34
C LYS A 44 0.93 10.76 30.66
N LEU A 45 2.20 10.33 30.67
CA LEU A 45 2.98 10.15 31.91
C LEU A 45 3.99 11.27 32.16
N PHE A 46 4.51 11.90 31.11
CA PHE A 46 5.63 12.84 31.19
C PHE A 46 5.33 14.22 30.60
N GLY A 47 4.17 14.40 29.96
CA GLY A 47 3.72 15.68 29.41
C GLY A 47 4.49 16.16 28.18
N PHE A 48 5.37 15.34 27.59
CA PHE A 48 6.03 15.66 26.32
C PHE A 48 5.35 14.94 25.16
N SER A 49 5.43 15.52 23.95
CA SER A 49 4.86 14.94 22.73
C SER A 49 5.85 14.99 21.59
N LEU A 50 6.06 13.84 20.95
CA LEU A 50 6.77 13.71 19.68
C LEU A 50 5.81 14.15 18.57
N GLN A 51 5.63 15.46 18.40
CA GLN A 51 4.77 16.01 17.35
C GLN A 51 5.22 15.49 15.99
N GLY A 52 4.26 15.08 15.14
CA GLY A 52 4.54 14.54 13.79
C GLY A 52 4.52 13.02 13.67
N VAL A 53 4.46 12.26 14.79
CA VAL A 53 4.29 10.79 14.72
C VAL A 53 2.98 10.40 14.01
N ASP A 54 1.90 11.13 14.27
CA ASP A 54 0.61 10.93 13.59
C ASP A 54 0.71 11.15 12.07
N GLU A 55 1.49 12.17 11.66
CA GLU A 55 1.70 12.52 10.25
C GLU A 55 2.52 11.44 9.53
N VAL A 56 3.63 11.01 10.14
CA VAL A 56 4.45 9.90 9.63
C VAL A 56 3.62 8.61 9.56
N GLY A 57 2.73 8.39 10.52
CA GLY A 57 1.79 7.28 10.52
C GLY A 57 0.84 7.32 9.31
N ALA A 58 0.25 8.48 9.02
CA ALA A 58 -0.62 8.65 7.86
C ALA A 58 0.09 8.34 6.54
N TYR A 59 1.33 8.81 6.36
CA TYR A 59 2.13 8.50 5.17
C TYR A 59 2.47 7.01 5.09
N THR A 60 2.80 6.41 6.23
CA THR A 60 3.10 4.97 6.32
C THR A 60 1.91 4.14 5.85
N TYR A 61 0.69 4.46 6.28
CA TYR A 61 -0.49 3.70 5.86
C TYR A 61 -0.74 3.76 4.36
N ALA A 62 -0.48 4.89 3.71
CA ALA A 62 -0.59 5.02 2.26
C ALA A 62 0.43 4.12 1.52
N VAL A 63 1.70 4.17 1.95
CA VAL A 63 2.81 3.41 1.35
C VAL A 63 2.64 1.90 1.55
N VAL A 64 2.36 1.49 2.79
CA VAL A 64 2.15 0.06 3.10
C VAL A 64 0.92 -0.47 2.38
N GLY A 65 -0.12 0.35 2.23
CA GLY A 65 -1.32 0.01 1.48
C GLY A 65 -1.02 -0.31 0.02
N SER A 66 -0.32 0.58 -0.69
CA SER A 66 -0.01 0.38 -2.12
C SER A 66 0.89 -0.84 -2.36
N ILE A 67 1.99 -0.96 -1.62
CA ILE A 67 2.90 -2.12 -1.68
C ILE A 67 2.15 -3.40 -1.31
N GLY A 68 1.25 -3.35 -0.32
CA GLY A 68 0.40 -4.46 0.09
C GLY A 68 -0.53 -4.92 -1.03
N PHE A 69 -1.15 -3.99 -1.79
CA PHE A 69 -1.96 -4.32 -2.95
C PHE A 69 -1.15 -5.02 -4.05
N ALA A 70 0.05 -4.52 -4.36
CA ALA A 70 0.93 -5.16 -5.33
C ALA A 70 1.33 -6.59 -4.90
N HIS A 71 1.80 -6.76 -3.66
CA HIS A 71 2.20 -8.06 -3.12
C HIS A 71 1.03 -9.06 -3.05
N THR A 72 -0.15 -8.61 -2.62
CA THR A 72 -1.35 -9.47 -2.56
C THR A 72 -1.88 -9.87 -3.95
N LEU A 73 -1.63 -9.06 -4.98
CA LEU A 73 -1.93 -9.42 -6.37
C LEU A 73 -1.00 -10.53 -6.88
N VAL A 74 0.32 -10.36 -6.68
CA VAL A 74 1.34 -11.34 -7.10
C VAL A 74 1.13 -12.70 -6.41
N THR A 75 0.83 -12.68 -5.12
CA THR A 75 0.62 -13.89 -4.31
C THR A 75 -0.79 -14.47 -4.39
N ARG A 76 -1.72 -13.80 -5.10
CA ARG A 76 -3.15 -14.13 -5.15
C ARG A 76 -3.83 -14.22 -3.78
N SER A 77 -3.38 -13.41 -2.84
CA SER A 77 -3.84 -13.42 -1.44
C SER A 77 -5.03 -12.50 -1.17
N HIS A 78 -5.68 -11.99 -2.22
CA HIS A 78 -6.93 -11.23 -2.07
C HIS A 78 -8.01 -12.12 -1.45
N THR A 79 -8.64 -11.65 -0.36
CA THR A 79 -9.73 -12.38 0.30
C THR A 79 -10.90 -12.60 -0.66
N ARG A 80 -11.24 -13.87 -0.90
CA ARG A 80 -12.36 -14.28 -1.75
C ARG A 80 -13.41 -14.98 -0.91
N VAL A 81 -14.68 -14.80 -1.24
CA VAL A 81 -15.78 -15.53 -0.59
C VAL A 81 -15.91 -16.91 -1.25
N ASP A 82 -14.96 -17.80 -0.98
CA ASP A 82 -14.85 -19.10 -1.66
C ASP A 82 -16.08 -20.01 -1.43
N PHE A 83 -16.73 -19.90 -0.27
CA PHE A 83 -17.97 -20.63 0.00
C PHE A 83 -19.11 -20.24 -0.96
N LEU A 84 -19.20 -18.96 -1.33
CA LEU A 84 -20.22 -18.48 -2.27
C LEU A 84 -19.83 -18.83 -3.71
N VAL A 85 -18.56 -18.61 -4.08
CA VAL A 85 -18.06 -18.83 -5.44
C VAL A 85 -18.09 -20.31 -5.84
N SER A 86 -17.91 -21.22 -4.87
CA SER A 86 -17.98 -22.67 -5.10
C SER A 86 -19.40 -23.20 -5.40
N ARG A 87 -20.45 -22.42 -5.14
CA ARG A 87 -21.85 -22.80 -5.44
C ARG A 87 -22.25 -22.54 -6.90
N PHE A 88 -21.48 -21.75 -7.64
CA PHE A 88 -21.80 -21.40 -9.03
C PHE A 88 -21.27 -22.44 -10.04
N SER A 89 -21.89 -22.49 -11.22
CA SER A 89 -21.40 -23.32 -12.33
C SER A 89 -20.02 -22.84 -12.82
N PRO A 90 -19.22 -23.72 -13.46
CA PRO A 90 -17.87 -23.37 -13.91
C PRO A 90 -17.81 -22.12 -14.81
N ARG A 91 -18.83 -21.91 -15.66
CA ARG A 91 -18.91 -20.74 -16.55
C ARG A 91 -19.08 -19.43 -15.76
N VAL A 92 -20.00 -19.42 -14.79
CA VAL A 92 -20.26 -18.25 -13.95
C VAL A 92 -19.03 -17.92 -13.11
N ARG A 93 -18.36 -18.92 -12.54
CA ARG A 93 -17.10 -18.72 -11.79
C ARG A 93 -16.01 -18.08 -12.64
N SER A 94 -15.85 -18.51 -13.89
CA SER A 94 -14.87 -17.92 -14.82
C SER A 94 -15.20 -16.46 -15.14
N VAL A 95 -16.46 -16.13 -15.40
CA VAL A 95 -16.90 -14.74 -15.65
C VAL A 95 -16.66 -13.87 -14.42
N LEU A 96 -17.02 -14.34 -13.22
CA LEU A 96 -16.77 -13.59 -11.98
C LEU A 96 -15.28 -13.32 -11.74
N ASN A 97 -14.42 -14.32 -11.98
CA ASN A 97 -12.97 -14.13 -11.87
C ASN A 97 -12.44 -13.13 -12.91
N LEU A 98 -12.97 -13.15 -14.14
CA LEU A 98 -12.61 -12.20 -15.19
C LEU A 98 -13.02 -10.78 -14.80
N VAL A 99 -14.27 -10.59 -14.35
CA VAL A 99 -14.76 -9.30 -13.87
C VAL A 99 -13.90 -8.78 -12.72
N ALA A 100 -13.54 -9.65 -11.77
CA ALA A 100 -12.71 -9.27 -10.63
C ALA A 100 -11.29 -8.82 -11.03
N ILE A 101 -10.63 -9.53 -11.96
CA ILE A 101 -9.28 -9.12 -12.39
C ILE A 101 -9.31 -7.86 -13.26
N VAL A 102 -10.36 -7.70 -14.09
CA VAL A 102 -10.54 -6.50 -14.92
C VAL A 102 -10.86 -5.28 -14.06
N SER A 103 -11.72 -5.40 -13.05
CA SER A 103 -12.04 -4.30 -12.14
C SER A 103 -10.82 -3.90 -11.31
N LEU A 104 -10.03 -4.87 -10.85
CA LEU A 104 -8.78 -4.60 -10.14
C LEU A 104 -7.75 -3.90 -11.04
N ALA A 105 -7.61 -4.32 -12.30
CA ALA A 105 -6.74 -3.65 -13.26
C ALA A 105 -7.20 -2.21 -13.57
N ALA A 106 -8.51 -2.00 -13.75
CA ALA A 106 -9.08 -0.67 -13.96
C ALA A 106 -8.83 0.26 -12.76
N LEU A 107 -8.99 -0.26 -11.54
CA LEU A 107 -8.68 0.49 -10.32
C LEU A 107 -7.19 0.83 -10.24
N ALA A 108 -6.30 -0.11 -10.54
CA ALA A 108 -4.86 0.13 -10.53
C ALA A 108 -4.45 1.23 -11.53
N VAL A 109 -5.01 1.21 -12.75
CA VAL A 109 -4.79 2.26 -13.75
C VAL A 109 -5.33 3.61 -13.28
N LEU A 110 -6.52 3.64 -12.68
CA LEU A 110 -7.11 4.86 -12.12
C LEU A 110 -6.22 5.45 -11.01
N CYS A 111 -5.74 4.62 -10.09
CA CYS A 111 -4.85 5.04 -9.01
C CYS A 111 -3.52 5.56 -9.55
N LEU A 112 -2.92 4.89 -10.55
CA LEU A 112 -1.70 5.34 -11.20
C LEU A 112 -1.90 6.71 -11.86
N TRP A 113 -2.97 6.87 -12.64
CA TRP A 113 -3.26 8.12 -13.34
C TRP A 113 -3.51 9.27 -12.37
N ARG A 114 -4.40 9.09 -11.39
CA ARG A 114 -4.71 10.13 -10.40
C ARG A 114 -3.53 10.42 -9.47
N GLY A 115 -2.81 9.38 -9.07
CA GLY A 115 -1.67 9.54 -8.17
C GLY A 115 -0.50 10.27 -8.83
N LEU A 116 -0.22 9.98 -10.10
CA LEU A 116 0.76 10.73 -10.87
C LEU A 116 0.38 12.21 -10.98
N HIS A 117 -0.89 12.52 -11.26
CA HIS A 117 -1.36 13.91 -11.29
C HIS A 117 -1.17 14.63 -9.95
N VAL A 118 -1.48 13.97 -8.83
CA VAL A 118 -1.34 14.56 -7.49
C VAL A 118 0.13 14.83 -7.15
N VAL A 119 1.04 13.91 -7.49
CA VAL A 119 2.49 14.11 -7.29
C VAL A 119 2.99 15.30 -8.09
N LEU A 120 2.66 15.37 -9.37
CA LEU A 120 3.09 16.46 -10.26
C LEU A 120 2.54 17.81 -9.78
N GLU A 121 1.25 17.88 -9.46
CA GLU A 121 0.62 19.09 -8.91
C GLU A 121 1.30 19.53 -7.60
N SER A 122 1.65 18.57 -6.73
CA SER A 122 2.34 18.87 -5.47
C SER A 122 3.76 19.39 -5.68
N ILE A 123 4.46 18.95 -6.74
CA ILE A 123 5.77 19.49 -7.14
C ILE A 123 5.61 20.92 -7.68
N ASP A 124 4.67 21.13 -8.59
CA ASP A 124 4.43 22.43 -9.23
C ASP A 124 4.03 23.50 -8.21
N MET A 125 3.15 23.13 -7.27
CA MET A 125 2.69 24.02 -6.20
C MET A 125 3.66 24.13 -5.02
N ARG A 126 4.76 23.36 -5.00
CA ARG A 126 5.66 23.20 -3.84
C ARG A 126 4.90 22.95 -2.53
N SER A 127 3.90 22.07 -2.60
CA SER A 127 2.97 21.85 -1.50
C SER A 127 3.65 21.19 -0.30
N THR A 128 3.39 21.73 0.89
CA THR A 128 3.86 21.19 2.17
C THR A 128 2.68 20.83 3.06
N ALA A 129 2.86 19.79 3.88
CA ALA A 129 1.84 19.39 4.84
C ALA A 129 1.50 20.54 5.82
N ALA A 130 0.22 20.70 6.14
CA ALA A 130 -0.28 21.69 7.08
C ALA A 130 -0.13 21.22 8.54
N THR A 131 1.04 20.70 8.86
CA THR A 131 1.39 20.01 10.09
C THR A 131 2.78 20.47 10.55
N PRO A 132 3.18 20.19 11.80
CA PRO A 132 4.46 20.68 12.33
C PRO A 132 5.70 20.26 11.52
N LEU A 133 5.64 19.10 10.86
CA LEU A 133 6.76 18.60 10.07
C LEU A 133 6.90 19.33 8.72
N ALA A 134 5.84 20.02 8.27
CA ALA A 134 5.77 20.75 7.01
C ALA A 134 6.35 19.96 5.83
N THR A 135 6.09 18.65 5.81
CA THR A 135 6.73 17.72 4.89
C THR A 135 6.39 18.09 3.44
N PRO A 136 7.37 18.16 2.52
CA PRO A 136 7.08 18.30 1.11
C PRO A 136 6.23 17.12 0.62
N MET A 137 5.01 17.40 0.17
CA MET A 137 3.99 16.37 -0.06
C MET A 137 4.36 15.40 -1.18
N TRP A 138 5.15 15.85 -2.16
CA TRP A 138 5.59 15.00 -3.27
C TRP A 138 6.42 13.80 -2.80
N ILE A 139 7.12 13.88 -1.65
CA ILE A 139 7.95 12.79 -1.12
C ILE A 139 7.10 11.59 -0.73
N PRO A 140 6.19 11.68 0.27
CA PRO A 140 5.34 10.53 0.61
C PRO A 140 4.47 10.11 -0.57
N GLN A 141 4.05 11.06 -1.42
CA GLN A 141 3.24 10.76 -2.59
C GLN A 141 3.95 9.93 -3.65
N ALA A 142 5.20 10.25 -3.97
CA ALA A 142 5.99 9.48 -4.91
C ALA A 142 6.26 8.06 -4.39
N VAL A 143 6.47 7.89 -3.08
CA VAL A 143 6.75 6.58 -2.48
C VAL A 143 5.53 5.67 -2.56
N TRP A 144 4.32 6.15 -2.22
CA TRP A 144 3.14 5.30 -2.35
C TRP A 144 2.73 5.09 -3.81
N LEU A 145 3.00 6.04 -4.71
CA LEU A 145 2.74 5.88 -6.15
C LEU A 145 3.65 4.81 -6.80
N ALA A 146 4.86 4.63 -6.28
CA ALA A 146 5.80 3.63 -6.77
C ALA A 146 5.42 2.20 -6.39
N GLY A 147 4.61 2.02 -5.34
CA GLY A 147 4.09 0.72 -4.90
C GLY A 147 2.88 0.28 -5.70
#